data_AF-A0A1B6MU81-F1
#
_entry.id   AF-A0A1B6MU81-F1
#
_cell.length_a   1.000
_cell.length_b   1.000
_cell.length_c   1.000
_cell.angle_alpha   90.00
_cell.angle_beta   90.00
_cell.angle_gamma   90.00
#
_symmetry.space_group_name_H-M   'P 1'
#
loop_
_entity.id
_entity.type
_entity.pdbx_description
1 polymer ?
#
loop_
_entity_poly.entity_id
_entity_poly.type
_entity_poly.pdbx_seq_one_letter_code
_entity_poly.pdbx_strand_id
1 'polypeptide(L)'
;KVLYRALVKEAGFAMTVQFVDYGNTESVNNNSVWNMEPEFATLPVQAFCCSLAGVQPIADSWPKANTTELDLQFDCETLDCAVVQVTDEEPQFLVKLSKQGEDIAQKLIDAGYATASLDGTDGELDTTLLVGQLLPVTLLRVDADSSLFVHPAPEDTELVSL
;
A
#
# COMPACT_ATOMS: atom_id res chain seq x y z
N LYS A 1 -7.15 5.83 -25.37
CA LYS A 1 -7.25 6.58 -24.10
C LYS A 1 -7.83 5.62 -23.08
N VAL A 2 -7.23 5.51 -21.90
CA VAL A 2 -7.67 4.61 -20.82
C VAL A 2 -8.28 5.47 -19.72
N LEU A 3 -9.29 4.95 -19.03
CA LEU A 3 -9.95 5.60 -17.89
C LEU A 3 -9.67 4.78 -16.64
N TYR A 4 -9.47 5.46 -15.51
CA TYR A 4 -9.21 4.85 -14.22
C TYR A 4 -10.17 5.43 -13.18
N ARG A 5 -10.42 4.66 -12.12
CA ARG A 5 -11.20 5.12 -10.98
C ARG A 5 -10.35 6.03 -10.11
N ALA A 6 -10.89 7.17 -9.70
CA ALA A 6 -10.15 8.12 -8.89
C ALA A 6 -11.05 8.87 -7.90
N LEU A 7 -10.47 9.23 -6.76
CA LEU A 7 -11.04 10.13 -5.77
C LEU A 7 -10.44 11.53 -5.97
N VAL A 8 -11.27 12.56 -6.05
CA VAL A 8 -10.80 13.94 -6.09
C VAL A 8 -10.42 14.35 -4.66
N LYS A 9 -9.13 14.59 -4.41
CA LYS A 9 -8.62 15.04 -3.10
C LYS A 9 -8.69 16.57 -2.98
N GLU A 10 -8.38 17.28 -4.06
CA GLU A 10 -8.44 18.75 -4.11
C GLU A 10 -8.97 19.25 -5.47
N ALA A 11 -9.83 20.26 -5.43
CA ALA A 11 -10.39 20.90 -6.62
C ALA A 11 -9.83 22.31 -6.79
N GLY A 12 -9.10 22.54 -7.88
CA GLY A 12 -8.52 23.84 -8.22
C GLY A 12 -8.49 24.09 -9.73
N PHE A 13 -7.50 24.87 -10.20
CA PHE A 13 -7.27 25.08 -11.64
C PHE A 13 -6.91 23.77 -12.35
N ALA A 14 -6.12 22.93 -11.67
CA ALA A 14 -6.00 21.50 -11.93
C ALA A 14 -6.58 20.74 -10.73
N MET A 15 -7.06 19.52 -10.96
CA MET A 15 -7.57 18.64 -9.91
C MET A 15 -6.45 17.72 -9.42
N THR A 16 -6.34 17.55 -8.11
CA THR A 16 -5.51 16.52 -7.51
C THR A 16 -6.39 15.29 -7.29
N VAL A 17 -6.05 14.19 -7.95
CA VAL A 17 -6.81 12.94 -7.90
C VAL A 17 -5.94 11.80 -7.39
N GLN A 18 -6.52 10.93 -6.56
CA GLN A 18 -5.91 9.67 -6.14
C GLN A 18 -6.55 8.53 -6.94
N PHE A 19 -5.75 7.76 -7.67
CA PHE A 19 -6.24 6.57 -8.36
C PHE A 19 -6.46 5.45 -7.36
N VAL A 20 -7.73 5.16 -7.05
CA VAL A 20 -8.10 4.30 -5.92
C VAL A 20 -7.71 2.83 -6.10
N ASP A 21 -7.41 2.41 -7.33
CA ASP A 21 -6.96 1.05 -7.61
C ASP A 21 -5.43 0.89 -7.64
N TYR A 22 -4.71 2.01 -7.54
CA TYR A 22 -3.25 2.06 -7.66
C TYR A 22 -2.56 2.80 -6.51
N GLY A 23 -3.31 3.59 -5.73
CA GLY A 23 -2.84 4.39 -4.61
C GLY A 23 -2.18 5.72 -4.98
N ASN A 24 -1.66 5.84 -6.21
CA ASN A 24 -0.93 7.03 -6.64
C ASN A 24 -1.82 8.27 -6.80
N THR A 25 -1.23 9.43 -6.51
CA THR A 25 -1.86 10.74 -6.70
C THR A 25 -1.23 11.48 -7.86
N GLU A 26 -2.06 12.16 -8.66
CA GLU A 26 -1.62 13.00 -9.78
C GLU A 26 -2.41 14.30 -9.87
N SER A 27 -1.78 15.34 -10.44
CA SER A 27 -2.46 16.58 -10.83
C SER A 27 -2.90 16.47 -12.29
N VAL A 28 -4.20 16.58 -12.53
CA VAL A 28 -4.83 16.40 -13.84
C VAL A 28 -5.64 17.63 -14.25
N ASN A 29 -5.75 17.87 -15.55
CA ASN A 29 -6.65 18.89 -16.07
C ASN A 29 -8.11 18.56 -15.76
N ASN A 30 -8.93 19.57 -15.48
CA ASN A 30 -10.35 19.39 -15.18
C ASN A 30 -11.12 18.69 -16.32
N ASN A 31 -10.67 18.84 -17.57
CA ASN A 31 -11.24 18.19 -18.76
C ASN A 31 -10.85 16.70 -18.89
N SER A 32 -10.03 16.19 -17.97
CA SER A 32 -9.61 14.79 -17.88
C SER A 32 -10.32 14.02 -16.76
N VAL A 33 -11.36 14.60 -16.15
CA VAL A 33 -12.14 14.00 -15.08
C VAL A 33 -13.60 13.90 -15.53
N TRP A 34 -14.20 12.72 -15.32
CA TRP A 34 -15.60 12.44 -15.63
C TRP A 34 -16.28 11.86 -14.39
N ASN A 35 -17.57 12.15 -14.23
CA ASN A 35 -18.36 11.49 -13.20
C ASN A 35 -18.42 9.99 -13.47
N MET A 36 -18.16 9.20 -12.42
CA MET A 36 -18.23 7.75 -12.49
C MET A 36 -19.70 7.30 -12.49
N GLU A 37 -20.06 6.40 -13.40
CA GLU A 37 -21.37 5.76 -13.35
C GLU A 37 -21.45 4.81 -12.14
N PRO A 38 -22.60 4.72 -11.44
CA PRO A 38 -22.71 3.94 -10.21
C PRO A 38 -22.30 2.47 -10.36
N GLU A 39 -22.48 1.88 -11.54
CA GLU A 39 -22.07 0.51 -11.86
C GLU A 39 -20.55 0.28 -11.78
N PHE A 40 -19.73 1.31 -12.00
CA PHE A 40 -18.27 1.22 -11.84
C PHE A 40 -17.81 1.50 -10.40
N ALA A 41 -18.71 1.98 -9.54
CA ALA A 41 -18.46 2.23 -8.13
C ALA A 41 -18.77 1.03 -7.23
N THR A 42 -19.29 -0.08 -7.77
CA THR A 42 -19.65 -1.27 -6.97
C THR A 42 -18.44 -2.10 -6.57
N LEU A 43 -17.37 -2.08 -7.36
CA LEU A 43 -16.13 -2.76 -7.02
C LEU A 43 -15.45 -2.00 -5.85
N PRO A 44 -15.03 -2.66 -4.76
CA PRO A 44 -14.27 -1.99 -3.71
C PRO A 44 -12.98 -1.35 -4.23
N VAL A 45 -12.46 -0.35 -3.52
CA VAL A 45 -11.11 0.20 -3.74
C VAL A 45 -10.10 -0.95 -3.68
N GLN A 46 -9.20 -1.04 -4.66
CA GLN A 46 -8.27 -2.17 -4.77
C GLN A 46 -6.89 -1.89 -4.17
N ALA A 47 -6.47 -0.62 -4.09
CA ALA A 47 -5.21 -0.26 -3.44
C ALA A 47 -5.43 0.05 -1.96
N PHE A 48 -4.89 -0.82 -1.11
CA PHE A 48 -4.92 -0.62 0.34
C PHE A 48 -3.71 0.20 0.77
N CYS A 49 -3.95 1.29 1.50
CA CYS A 49 -2.90 2.12 2.08
C CYS A 49 -2.39 1.47 3.37
N CYS A 50 -1.10 1.24 3.46
CA CYS A 50 -0.48 0.54 4.57
C CYS A 50 0.79 1.26 5.05
N SER A 51 1.30 0.87 6.21
CA SER A 51 2.64 1.22 6.69
C SER A 51 3.31 0.00 7.32
N LEU A 52 4.64 -0.07 7.19
CA LEU A 52 5.40 -1.21 7.68
C LEU A 52 5.60 -1.11 9.20
N ALA A 53 5.22 -2.14 9.93
CA ALA A 53 5.30 -2.21 11.38
C ALA A 53 6.75 -2.31 11.88
N GLY A 54 7.02 -1.72 13.04
CA GLY A 54 8.26 -1.95 13.78
C GLY A 54 9.51 -1.28 13.22
N VAL A 55 9.39 -0.41 12.21
CA VAL A 55 10.52 0.33 11.63
C VAL A 55 10.21 1.79 11.35
N GLN A 56 11.25 2.61 11.40
CA GLN A 56 11.23 4.02 11.01
C GLN A 56 12.53 4.36 10.25
N PRO A 57 12.54 5.38 9.36
CA PRO A 57 13.75 5.76 8.65
C PRO A 57 14.85 6.25 9.60
N ILE A 58 16.12 6.07 9.22
CA ILE A 58 17.27 6.58 10.01
C ILE A 58 17.33 8.11 10.00
N ALA A 59 16.96 8.71 8.87
CA ALA A 59 16.86 10.16 8.71
C ALA A 59 15.40 10.61 8.86
N ASP A 60 15.15 11.90 8.60
CA ASP A 60 13.80 12.46 8.66
C ASP A 60 12.82 11.87 7.62
N SER A 61 13.31 11.09 6.65
CA SER A 61 12.49 10.47 5.61
C SER A 61 13.15 9.21 5.02
N TRP A 62 12.33 8.34 4.42
CA TRP A 62 12.83 7.20 3.64
C TRP A 62 13.59 7.67 2.39
N PRO A 63 14.60 6.90 1.93
CA PRO A 63 15.19 7.14 0.63
C PRO A 63 14.12 7.13 -0.48
N LYS A 64 14.39 7.87 -1.57
CA LYS A 64 13.46 7.89 -2.70
C LYS A 64 13.33 6.48 -3.31
N ALA A 65 12.08 6.03 -3.46
CA ALA A 65 11.76 4.80 -4.16
C ALA A 65 12.36 4.77 -5.58
N ASN A 66 12.69 3.58 -6.05
CA ASN A 66 13.30 3.27 -7.36
C ASN A 66 14.67 3.94 -7.60
N THR A 67 15.40 4.28 -6.54
CA THR A 67 16.73 4.90 -6.66
C THR A 67 17.79 4.29 -5.75
N THR A 68 17.46 3.24 -5.00
CA THR A 68 18.34 2.67 -3.97
C THR A 68 18.27 1.15 -3.91
N GLU A 69 19.28 0.50 -3.33
CA GLU A 69 19.26 -0.95 -3.08
C GLU A 69 18.14 -1.38 -2.12
N LEU A 70 17.50 -0.43 -1.43
CA LEU A 70 16.25 -0.62 -0.67
C LEU A 70 15.16 -1.28 -1.52
N ASP A 71 15.05 -0.85 -2.79
CA ASP A 71 13.99 -1.29 -3.69
C ASP A 71 14.06 -2.82 -3.95
N LEU A 72 15.26 -3.40 -3.87
CA LEU A 72 15.48 -4.85 -4.02
C LEU A 72 14.80 -5.67 -2.92
N GLN A 73 14.55 -5.08 -1.75
CA GLN A 73 13.83 -5.75 -0.66
C GLN A 73 12.36 -5.99 -1.03
N PHE A 74 11.83 -5.14 -1.92
CA PHE A 74 10.45 -5.17 -2.38
C PHE A 74 10.29 -5.75 -3.80
N ASP A 75 11.38 -5.95 -4.54
CA ASP A 75 11.37 -6.49 -5.90
C ASP A 75 11.00 -7.98 -5.94
N CYS A 76 9.70 -8.26 -5.87
CA CYS A 76 9.11 -9.59 -5.95
C CYS A 76 7.70 -9.50 -6.51
N GLU A 77 7.23 -10.58 -7.13
CA GLU A 77 5.85 -10.65 -7.66
C GLU A 77 4.82 -10.61 -6.53
N THR A 78 5.11 -11.30 -5.42
CA THR A 78 4.23 -11.37 -4.24
C THR A 78 5.03 -11.27 -2.95
N LEU A 79 4.46 -10.58 -1.97
CA LEU A 79 4.91 -10.52 -0.58
C LEU A 79 3.83 -11.16 0.31
N ASP A 80 4.23 -11.80 1.40
CA ASP A 80 3.26 -12.18 2.43
C ASP A 80 3.00 -10.96 3.31
N CYS A 81 1.72 -10.62 3.47
CA CYS A 81 1.27 -9.50 4.28
C CYS A 81 0.45 -10.00 5.47
N ALA A 82 0.82 -9.56 6.66
CA ALA A 82 0.03 -9.75 7.88
C ALA A 82 -0.39 -8.39 8.44
N VAL A 83 -1.70 -8.18 8.57
CA VAL A 83 -2.25 -6.98 9.19
C VAL A 83 -2.03 -7.05 10.70
N VAL A 84 -1.38 -6.03 11.25
CA VAL A 84 -1.08 -5.85 12.67
C VAL A 84 -2.14 -4.97 13.32
N GLN A 85 -2.49 -3.85 12.68
CA GLN A 85 -3.43 -2.88 13.21
C GLN A 85 -4.20 -2.20 12.06
N VAL A 86 -5.44 -1.82 12.33
CA VAL A 86 -6.24 -0.92 11.48
C VAL A 86 -6.40 0.39 12.22
N THR A 87 -6.17 1.52 11.56
CA THR A 87 -6.40 2.86 12.12
C THR A 87 -7.72 3.45 11.60
N ASP A 88 -8.34 4.32 12.40
CA ASP A 88 -9.58 5.02 12.04
C ASP A 88 -9.32 6.26 11.14
N GLU A 89 -8.08 6.73 11.06
CA GLU A 89 -7.68 7.84 10.17
C GLU A 89 -7.35 7.25 8.79
N GLU A 90 -8.18 7.55 7.77
CA GLU A 90 -8.06 7.14 6.35
C GLU A 90 -7.41 5.74 6.19
N PRO A 91 -8.20 4.64 6.16
CA PRO A 91 -7.81 3.31 6.62
C PRO A 91 -6.37 2.96 6.25
N GLN A 92 -5.47 3.16 7.22
CA GLN A 92 -4.06 2.88 7.09
C GLN A 92 -3.78 1.60 7.88
N PHE A 93 -3.42 0.54 7.16
CA PHE A 93 -3.11 -0.74 7.78
C PHE A 93 -1.66 -0.74 8.23
N LEU A 94 -1.42 -0.96 9.52
CA LEU A 94 -0.08 -1.31 9.98
C LEU A 94 0.15 -2.79 9.65
N VAL A 95 1.17 -3.10 8.85
CA VAL A 95 1.40 -4.45 8.33
C VAL A 95 2.81 -4.95 8.59
N LYS A 96 2.98 -6.26 8.69
CA LYS A 96 4.27 -6.94 8.52
C LYS A 96 4.33 -7.50 7.11
N LEU A 97 5.47 -7.30 6.44
CA LEU A 97 5.73 -7.86 5.13
C LEU A 97 6.89 -8.85 5.21
N SER A 98 6.73 -10.02 4.58
CA SER A 98 7.82 -10.96 4.34
C SER A 98 8.00 -11.26 2.86
N LYS A 99 9.27 -11.43 2.48
CA LYS A 99 9.67 -11.88 1.14
C LYS A 99 10.31 -13.25 1.30
N GLN A 100 9.66 -14.29 0.80
CA GLN A 100 10.15 -15.68 0.87
C GLN A 100 10.46 -16.12 2.31
N GLY A 101 9.62 -15.72 3.27
CA GLY A 101 9.77 -16.02 4.69
C GLY A 101 10.76 -15.12 5.45
N GLU A 102 11.43 -14.19 4.78
CA GLU A 102 12.31 -13.22 5.44
C GLU A 102 11.57 -11.91 5.74
N ASP A 103 11.71 -11.41 6.97
CA ASP A 103 11.09 -10.17 7.46
C ASP A 103 11.73 -8.95 6.77
N ILE A 104 10.91 -8.18 6.02
CA ILE A 104 11.39 -6.99 5.32
C ILE A 104 11.87 -5.91 6.29
N ALA A 105 11.14 -5.66 7.39
CA ALA A 105 11.53 -4.66 8.39
C ALA A 105 12.92 -4.98 8.97
N GLN A 106 13.22 -6.24 9.26
CA GLN A 106 14.56 -6.64 9.70
C GLN A 106 15.62 -6.41 8.62
N LYS A 107 15.32 -6.73 7.35
CA LYS A 107 16.24 -6.45 6.23
C LYS A 107 16.53 -4.96 6.07
N LEU A 108 15.54 -4.08 6.32
CA LEU A 108 15.74 -2.64 6.29
C LEU A 108 16.69 -2.16 7.38
N ILE A 109 16.61 -2.75 8.57
CA ILE A 109 17.52 -2.47 9.69
C ILE A 109 18.93 -2.97 9.37
N ASP A 110 19.06 -4.21 8.92
CA ASP A 110 20.35 -4.84 8.63
C ASP A 110 21.12 -4.13 7.52
N ALA A 111 20.40 -3.61 6.52
CA ALA A 111 20.97 -2.82 5.43
C ALA A 111 21.26 -1.36 5.82
N GLY A 112 20.89 -0.92 7.03
CA GLY A 112 21.12 0.44 7.51
C GLY A 112 20.24 1.49 6.83
N TYR A 113 19.00 1.13 6.48
CA TYR A 113 17.98 2.08 6.00
C TYR A 113 16.97 2.46 7.08
N ALA A 114 16.80 1.62 8.10
CA ALA A 114 15.83 1.80 9.18
C ALA A 114 16.41 1.59 10.57
N THR A 115 15.70 2.09 11.58
CA THR A 115 15.83 1.67 12.99
C THR A 115 14.53 1.06 13.46
N ALA A 116 14.60 0.24 14.52
CA ALA A 116 13.39 -0.31 15.13
C ALA A 116 12.51 0.81 15.71
N SER A 117 11.20 0.75 15.42
CA SER A 117 10.18 1.60 16.04
C SER A 117 9.36 0.79 17.07
N LEU A 118 8.84 1.48 18.08
CA LEU A 118 7.93 0.91 19.09
C LEU A 118 6.46 0.95 18.67
N ASP A 119 6.18 1.43 17.46
CA ASP A 119 4.83 1.46 16.87
C ASP A 119 4.37 0.01 16.60
N GLY A 120 3.71 -0.57 17.60
CA GLY A 120 3.25 -1.97 17.56
C GLY A 120 3.06 -2.65 18.93
N THR A 121 2.98 -1.90 20.04
CA THR A 121 2.62 -2.49 21.33
C THR A 121 1.11 -2.37 21.58
N ASP A 122 0.44 -3.52 21.52
CA ASP A 122 -0.89 -3.87 22.03
C ASP A 122 -1.95 -2.74 22.05
N GLY A 123 -2.63 -2.55 20.92
CA GLY A 123 -3.96 -1.95 20.86
C GLY A 123 -5.02 -3.03 20.70
N GLU A 124 -5.72 -3.38 21.80
CA GLU A 124 -6.85 -4.30 21.80
C GLU A 124 -8.09 -3.63 21.16
N LEU A 125 -8.18 -3.74 19.84
CA LEU A 125 -9.44 -3.63 19.10
C LEU A 125 -9.76 -5.01 18.52
N ASP A 126 -11.02 -5.44 18.62
CA ASP A 126 -11.47 -6.75 18.11
C ASP A 126 -11.37 -6.78 16.58
N THR A 127 -10.20 -7.19 16.14
CA THR A 127 -9.71 -7.33 14.76
C THR A 127 -9.60 -8.81 14.39
N THR A 128 -10.29 -9.68 15.13
CA THR A 128 -10.17 -11.16 15.09
C THR A 128 -10.38 -11.79 13.72
N LEU A 129 -10.93 -11.05 12.74
CA LEU A 129 -11.12 -11.52 11.37
C LEU A 129 -9.92 -11.30 10.44
N LEU A 130 -9.02 -10.35 10.73
CA LEU A 130 -7.88 -9.99 9.86
C LEU A 130 -6.52 -10.20 10.52
N VAL A 131 -6.43 -10.05 11.84
CA VAL A 131 -5.16 -10.20 12.56
C VAL A 131 -4.71 -11.66 12.56
N GLY A 132 -3.50 -11.90 12.04
CA GLY A 132 -2.92 -13.22 11.88
C GLY A 132 -3.24 -13.90 10.53
N GLN A 133 -4.05 -13.28 9.68
CA GLN A 133 -4.16 -13.73 8.29
C GLN A 133 -2.92 -13.32 7.51
N LEU A 134 -2.29 -14.30 6.86
CA LEU A 134 -1.23 -14.09 5.88
C LEU A 134 -1.87 -14.10 4.50
N LEU A 135 -1.88 -12.94 3.85
CA LEU A 135 -2.41 -12.77 2.51
C LEU A 135 -1.25 -12.49 1.55
N PRO A 136 -1.14 -13.23 0.43
CA PRO A 136 -0.22 -12.84 -0.63
C PRO A 136 -0.71 -11.53 -1.24
N VAL A 137 0.18 -10.55 -1.33
CA VAL A 137 -0.10 -9.24 -1.90
C VAL A 137 0.98 -8.88 -2.90
N THR A 138 0.61 -8.06 -3.88
CA THR A 138 1.58 -7.43 -4.78
C THR A 138 1.70 -5.96 -4.39
N LEU A 139 2.94 -5.51 -4.23
CA LEU A 139 3.26 -4.14 -3.89
C LEU A 139 3.11 -3.25 -5.12
N LEU A 140 2.29 -2.22 -5.00
CA LEU A 140 2.06 -1.23 -6.06
C LEU A 140 3.09 -0.11 -5.96
N ARG A 141 3.36 0.37 -4.73
CA ARG A 141 4.21 1.54 -4.48
C ARG A 141 4.63 1.64 -3.01
N VAL A 142 5.76 2.29 -2.78
CA VAL A 142 6.15 2.90 -1.50
C VAL A 142 6.31 4.41 -1.69
N ASP A 143 5.69 5.20 -0.81
CA ASP A 143 5.76 6.66 -0.80
C ASP A 143 6.73 7.17 0.28
N ALA A 144 7.13 8.45 0.16
CA ALA A 144 8.14 9.05 1.03
C ALA A 144 7.65 9.31 2.47
N ASP A 145 6.33 9.32 2.68
CA ASP A 145 5.65 9.54 3.96
C ASP A 145 5.45 8.25 4.78
N SER A 146 6.12 7.16 4.39
CA SER A 146 5.98 5.82 5.00
C SER A 146 4.67 5.10 4.66
N SER A 147 3.89 5.63 3.72
CA SER A 147 2.75 4.92 3.14
C SER A 147 3.24 3.94 2.06
N LEU A 148 2.63 2.76 1.99
CA LEU A 148 2.82 1.81 0.90
C LEU A 148 1.45 1.31 0.44
N PHE A 149 1.31 1.01 -0.84
CA PHE A 149 0.06 0.55 -1.42
C PHE A 149 0.19 -0.86 -1.95
N VAL A 150 -0.76 -1.72 -1.60
CA VAL A 150 -0.79 -3.13 -2.01
C VAL A 150 -2.15 -3.50 -2.59
N HIS A 151 -2.17 -4.52 -3.44
CA HIS A 151 -3.38 -5.25 -3.80
C HIS A 151 -3.26 -6.72 -3.38
N PRO A 152 -4.37 -7.42 -3.10
CA PRO A 152 -4.37 -8.87 -3.01
C PRO A 152 -3.74 -9.45 -4.28
N ALA A 153 -2.79 -10.37 -4.13
CA ALA A 153 -2.26 -11.10 -5.25
C ALA A 153 -3.42 -11.84 -5.93
N PRO A 154 -3.45 -11.96 -7.26
CA PRO A 154 -4.43 -12.81 -7.91
C PRO A 154 -4.34 -14.20 -7.28
N GLU A 155 -5.47 -14.74 -6.81
CA GLU A 155 -5.52 -16.17 -6.51
C GLU A 155 -5.04 -16.90 -7.77
N ASP A 156 -4.28 -18.00 -7.63
CA ASP A 156 -3.98 -18.97 -8.69
C ASP A 156 -5.31 -19.53 -9.23
N THR A 157 -6.06 -18.67 -9.90
CA THR A 157 -7.26 -18.98 -10.63
C THR A 157 -6.70 -19.25 -12.00
N GLU A 158 -6.44 -20.53 -12.29
CA GLU A 158 -6.49 -21.02 -13.65
C GLU A 158 -7.81 -20.49 -14.23
N LEU A 159 -7.73 -19.36 -14.94
CA LEU A 159 -8.81 -18.84 -15.74
C LEU A 159 -8.96 -19.87 -16.86
N VAL A 160 -9.77 -20.90 -16.60
CA VAL A 160 -10.27 -21.77 -17.65
C VAL A 160 -11.11 -20.86 -18.54
N SER A 161 -10.51 -20.47 -19.67
CA SER A 161 -11.21 -19.78 -20.73
C SER A 161 -12.34 -20.69 -21.22
N LEU A 162 -13.57 -20.17 -21.16
CA LEU A 162 -14.70 -20.67 -21.94
C LEU A 162 -14.77 -19.89 -23.26
#